data_AF-A0A9X2LYJ1-F1
#
_entry.id   AF-A0A9X2LYJ1-F1
#
_cell.length_a   1.000
_cell.length_b   1.000
_cell.length_c   1.000
_cell.angle_alpha   90.00
_cell.angle_beta   90.00
_cell.angle_gamma   90.00
#
_symmetry.space_group_name_H-M   'P 1'
#
loop_
_entity.id
_entity.type
_entity.pdbx_description
1 polymer ?
#
loop_
_entity_poly.entity_id
_entity_poly.type
_entity_poly.pdbx_seq_one_letter_code
_entity_poly.pdbx_strand_id
1 'polypeptide(L)'
;MRIKVRTTKGTQIDVQATPTDTPGLVAHRRLCQESAHEQWIVTHVQSGKHLGWDFWSELEALNFARDVGPLADWQQRLTELPEHEAISRIARRHVGRDTPGSAYRRLAAERKAGE
;
A
#
# COMPACT_ATOMS: atom_id res chain seq x y z
N MET A 1 9.39 -10.01 -10.74
CA MET A 1 10.23 -10.45 -9.60
C MET A 1 9.35 -11.12 -8.55
N ARG A 2 9.88 -12.00 -7.69
CA ARG A 2 9.08 -12.59 -6.61
C ARG A 2 9.35 -11.90 -5.28
N ILE A 3 8.30 -11.58 -4.53
CA ILE A 3 8.40 -11.04 -3.17
C ILE A 3 7.48 -11.79 -2.21
N LYS A 4 7.84 -11.74 -0.93
CA LYS A 4 6.98 -12.21 0.16
C LYS A 4 6.05 -11.09 0.60
N VAL A 5 4.75 -11.31 0.49
CA VAL A 5 3.72 -10.38 0.99
C VAL A 5 3.04 -10.98 2.20
N ARG A 6 2.61 -10.12 3.13
CA ARG A 6 1.84 -10.55 4.30
C ARG A 6 0.35 -10.45 4.01
N THR A 7 -0.37 -11.56 4.17
CA THR A 7 -1.82 -11.60 4.03
C THR A 7 -2.52 -11.01 5.27
N THR A 8 -3.82 -10.74 5.16
CA THR A 8 -4.66 -10.30 6.29
C THR A 8 -4.70 -11.31 7.43
N LYS A 9 -4.49 -12.60 7.14
CA LYS A 9 -4.39 -13.68 8.15
C LYS A 9 -3.00 -13.80 8.78
N GLY A 10 -2.07 -12.90 8.43
CA GLY A 10 -0.71 -12.87 8.97
C GLY A 10 0.28 -13.82 8.30
N THR A 11 -0.17 -14.71 7.40
CA THR A 11 0.65 -15.63 6.61
C THR A 11 1.48 -14.89 5.57
N GLN A 12 2.69 -15.36 5.28
CA GLN A 12 3.51 -14.87 4.16
C GLN A 12 3.37 -15.78 2.95
N ILE A 13 3.20 -15.17 1.77
CA ILE A 13 3.11 -15.89 0.50
C ILE A 13 4.01 -15.23 -0.55
N ASP A 14 4.55 -16.02 -1.47
CA ASP A 14 5.33 -15.53 -2.60
C ASP A 14 4.40 -15.09 -3.74
N VAL A 15 4.65 -13.89 -4.27
CA VAL A 15 3.83 -13.32 -5.35
C VAL A 15 4.72 -12.78 -6.46
N GLN A 16 4.23 -12.83 -7.69
CA GLN A 16 4.85 -12.09 -8.79
C GLN A 16 4.50 -10.62 -8.66
N ALA A 17 5.53 -9.79 -8.72
CA ALA A 17 5.43 -8.34 -8.60
C ALA A 17 6.27 -7.65 -9.67
N THR A 18 5.81 -6.46 -10.04
CA THR A 18 6.46 -5.53 -10.95
C THR A 18 7.29 -4.54 -10.12
N PRO A 19 8.61 -4.43 -10.37
CA PRO A 19 9.44 -3.39 -9.75
C PRO A 19 8.90 -2.00 -10.09
N THR A 20 9.03 -1.05 -9.18
CA THR A 20 8.72 0.37 -9.47
C THR A 20 10.01 1.19 -9.52
N ASP A 21 9.92 2.42 -10.01
CA ASP A 21 11.03 3.38 -10.03
C ASP A 21 11.44 3.83 -8.62
N THR A 22 10.62 3.55 -7.60
CA THR A 22 10.89 3.88 -6.20
C THR A 22 11.52 2.67 -5.50
N PRO A 23 12.79 2.75 -5.08
CA PRO A 23 13.48 1.64 -4.43
C PRO A 23 12.70 1.11 -3.21
N GLY A 24 12.60 -0.21 -3.11
CA GLY A 24 11.90 -0.87 -2.01
C GLY A 24 10.38 -0.98 -2.18
N LEU A 25 9.79 -0.43 -3.24
CA LEU A 25 8.37 -0.61 -3.58
C LEU A 25 8.19 -1.51 -4.80
N VAL A 26 7.08 -2.26 -4.78
CA VAL A 26 6.64 -3.06 -5.92
C VAL A 26 5.14 -3.00 -6.07
N ALA A 27 4.66 -3.12 -7.31
CA ALA A 27 3.24 -3.27 -7.62
C ALA A 27 2.92 -4.74 -7.89
N HIS A 28 1.79 -5.23 -7.41
CA HIS A 28 1.32 -6.57 -7.76
C HIS A 28 -0.21 -6.67 -7.67
N ARG A 29 -0.75 -7.71 -8.29
CA ARG A 29 -2.18 -8.04 -8.20
C ARG A 29 -2.56 -8.40 -6.76
N ARG A 30 -3.73 -7.93 -6.33
CA ARG A 30 -4.32 -8.30 -5.06
C ARG A 30 -4.80 -9.76 -5.12
N LEU A 31 -4.34 -10.58 -4.17
CA LEU A 31 -4.58 -12.03 -4.21
C LEU A 31 -5.81 -12.52 -3.46
N CYS A 32 -6.32 -11.75 -2.48
CA CYS A 32 -7.59 -12.05 -1.82
C CYS A 32 -8.65 -11.12 -2.41
N GLN A 33 -9.49 -11.66 -3.30
CA GLN A 33 -10.61 -10.95 -3.87
C GLN A 33 -11.93 -11.55 -3.41
N GLU A 34 -12.76 -10.73 -2.77
CA GLU A 34 -14.22 -10.88 -2.77
C GLU A 34 -14.84 -10.10 -3.95
N SER A 35 -14.03 -9.29 -4.66
CA SER A 35 -14.48 -8.45 -5.78
C SER A 35 -14.22 -9.13 -7.12
N ALA A 36 -15.15 -8.99 -8.07
CA ALA A 36 -15.03 -9.53 -9.43
C ALA A 36 -14.03 -8.79 -10.32
N HIS A 37 -13.45 -7.68 -9.85
CA HIS A 37 -12.55 -6.83 -10.64
C HIS A 37 -11.11 -7.01 -10.19
N GLU A 38 -10.19 -7.24 -11.14
CA GLU A 38 -8.74 -7.27 -10.86
C GLU A 38 -8.30 -5.93 -10.23
N GLN A 39 -7.63 -6.00 -9.08
CA GLN A 39 -7.11 -4.84 -8.36
C GLN A 39 -5.59 -4.97 -8.18
N TRP A 40 -4.93 -3.83 -8.19
CA TRP A 40 -3.48 -3.70 -8.01
C TRP A 40 -3.16 -2.99 -6.71
N ILE A 41 -2.09 -3.42 -6.07
CA ILE A 41 -1.63 -2.83 -4.81
C ILE A 41 -0.12 -2.59 -4.86
N VAL A 42 0.33 -1.60 -4.08
CA VAL A 42 1.76 -1.33 -3.86
C VAL A 42 2.19 -1.84 -2.49
N THR A 43 3.29 -2.58 -2.46
CA THR A 43 3.83 -3.23 -1.27
C THR A 43 5.29 -2.84 -1.08
N HIS A 44 5.65 -2.58 0.18
CA HIS A 44 7.04 -2.40 0.57
C HIS A 44 7.74 -3.76 0.71
N VAL A 45 8.82 -3.96 -0.04
CA VAL A 45 9.52 -5.24 -0.20
C VAL A 45 10.06 -5.77 1.13
N GLN A 46 10.71 -4.93 1.93
CA GLN A 46 11.39 -5.39 3.15
C GLN A 46 10.39 -5.79 4.25
N SER A 47 9.28 -5.05 4.39
CA SER A 47 8.28 -5.31 5.43
C SER A 47 7.15 -6.25 4.96
N GLY A 48 7.02 -6.45 3.64
CA GLY A 48 5.91 -7.18 3.02
C GLY A 48 4.55 -6.52 3.26
N LYS A 49 4.53 -5.24 3.65
CA LYS A 49 3.31 -4.50 3.99
C LYS A 49 2.79 -3.71 2.79
N HIS A 50 1.50 -3.88 2.55
CA HIS A 50 0.72 -3.08 1.60
C HIS A 50 0.52 -1.64 2.12
N LEU A 51 0.61 -0.69 1.18
CA LEU A 51 0.49 0.74 1.44
C LEU A 51 -0.94 1.19 1.79
N GLY A 52 -1.98 0.37 1.62
CA GLY A 52 -3.33 0.70 2.08
C GLY A 52 -4.30 1.19 0.99
N TRP A 53 -3.90 1.19 -0.28
CA TRP A 53 -4.77 1.53 -1.40
C TRP A 53 -4.83 0.44 -2.47
N ASP A 54 -6.02 0.25 -3.03
CA ASP A 54 -6.26 -0.56 -4.22
C ASP A 54 -6.40 0.33 -5.44
N PHE A 55 -5.77 -0.07 -6.53
CA PHE A 55 -5.79 0.60 -7.83
C PHE A 55 -6.47 -0.30 -8.87
N TRP A 56 -7.05 0.28 -9.91
CA TRP A 56 -7.78 -0.47 -10.94
C TRP A 56 -6.85 -1.05 -11.99
N SER A 57 -5.64 -0.49 -12.12
CA SER A 57 -4.66 -0.92 -13.09
C SER A 57 -3.25 -0.98 -12.51
N GLU A 58 -2.40 -1.77 -13.17
CA GLU A 58 -0.96 -1.82 -12.87
C GLU A 58 -0.32 -0.44 -13.04
N LEU A 59 -0.68 0.28 -14.11
CA LEU A 59 -0.14 1.60 -14.42
C LEU A 59 -0.42 2.62 -13.32
N GLU A 60 -1.64 2.65 -12.76
CA GLU A 60 -1.98 3.51 -11.62
C GLU A 60 -1.16 3.17 -10.38
N ALA A 61 -0.97 1.88 -10.08
CA ALA A 61 -0.15 1.45 -8.96
C ALA A 61 1.33 1.85 -9.14
N LEU A 62 1.87 1.73 -10.36
CA LEU A 62 3.24 2.15 -10.68
C LEU A 62 3.40 3.68 -10.58
N ASN A 63 2.46 4.44 -11.14
CA ASN A 63 2.47 5.90 -11.05
C ASN A 63 2.33 6.38 -9.60
N PHE A 64 1.47 5.73 -8.80
CA PHE A 64 1.37 6.00 -7.37
C PHE A 64 2.69 5.74 -6.66
N ALA A 65 3.36 4.61 -6.90
CA ALA A 65 4.64 4.32 -6.27
C ALA A 65 5.72 5.36 -6.62
N ARG A 66 5.74 5.84 -7.87
CA ARG A 66 6.63 6.92 -8.33
C ARG A 66 6.33 8.25 -7.64
N ASP A 67 5.05 8.63 -7.58
CA ASP A 67 4.61 9.91 -7.03
C ASP A 67 4.73 9.97 -5.51
N VAL A 68 4.64 8.82 -4.81
CA VAL A 68 5.00 8.76 -3.39
C VAL A 68 6.51 8.95 -3.23
N GLY A 69 7.34 8.39 -4.12
CA GLY A 69 8.78 8.59 -4.12
C GLY A 69 9.41 8.30 -2.75
N PRO A 70 10.40 9.10 -2.30
CA PRO A 70 11.07 8.93 -1.01
C PRO A 70 10.29 9.54 0.18
N LEU A 71 9.05 10.03 0.00
CA LEU A 71 8.23 10.62 1.08
C LEU A 71 7.93 9.66 2.23
N ALA A 72 8.28 8.40 2.08
CA ALA A 72 8.09 7.42 3.11
C ALA A 72 9.45 6.78 3.40
N ASP A 73 10.01 7.16 4.53
CA ASP A 73 10.90 6.28 5.27
C ASP A 73 10.05 5.10 5.74
N TRP A 74 9.74 4.15 4.85
CA TRP A 74 8.77 3.05 5.06
C TRP A 74 9.08 2.17 6.29
N GLN A 75 10.28 2.32 6.86
CA GLN A 75 10.70 1.74 8.14
C GLN A 75 10.09 2.47 9.35
N GLN A 76 9.89 3.78 9.26
CA GLN A 76 9.22 4.59 10.27
C GLN A 76 7.72 4.59 9.98
N ARG A 77 7.05 3.57 10.53
CA ARG A 77 5.63 3.58 10.89
C ARG A 77 4.73 4.57 10.10
N LEU A 78 4.08 4.06 9.05
CA LEU A 78 2.85 4.63 8.41
C LEU A 78 1.69 4.98 9.38
N THR A 79 1.91 4.91 10.70
CA THR A 79 0.99 5.37 11.73
C THR A 79 1.08 6.87 12.01
N GLU A 80 2.06 7.59 11.45
CA GLU A 80 2.08 9.05 11.57
C GLU A 80 1.06 9.69 10.61
N LEU A 81 0.09 10.40 11.20
CA LEU A 81 -1.02 11.06 10.49
C LEU A 81 -0.56 11.95 9.31
N PRO A 82 0.52 12.75 9.42
CA PRO A 82 0.97 13.62 8.33
C PRO A 82 1.41 12.85 7.08
N GLU A 83 2.16 11.75 7.26
CA GLU A 83 2.62 10.91 6.15
C GLU A 83 1.45 10.16 5.49
N HIS A 84 0.54 9.63 6.30
CA HIS A 84 -0.66 8.98 5.79
C HIS A 84 -1.54 9.95 4.98
N GLU A 85 -1.72 11.20 5.42
CA GLU A 85 -2.53 12.19 4.68
C GLU A 85 -1.87 12.59 3.36
N ALA A 86 -0.54 12.79 3.36
CA ALA A 86 0.22 13.06 2.15
C ALA A 86 0.08 11.90 1.13
N ILE A 87 0.25 10.66 1.57
CA ILE A 87 0.11 9.47 0.71
C ILE A 87 -1.35 9.30 0.26
N SER A 88 -2.34 9.57 1.13
CA SER A 88 -3.76 9.56 0.77
C SER A 88 -4.08 10.54 -0.36
N ARG A 89 -3.50 11.75 -0.28
CA ARG A 89 -3.69 12.79 -1.30
C ARG A 89 -3.11 12.35 -2.64
N ILE A 90 -1.97 11.67 -2.64
CA ILE A 90 -1.36 11.09 -3.84
C ILE A 90 -2.23 9.96 -4.37
N ALA A 91 -2.65 9.01 -3.53
CA ALA A 91 -3.48 7.87 -3.94
C ALA A 91 -4.78 8.32 -4.62
N ARG A 92 -5.46 9.34 -4.10
CA ARG A 92 -6.70 9.89 -4.69
C ARG A 92 -6.50 10.47 -6.09
N ARG A 93 -5.29 10.95 -6.45
CA ARG A 93 -4.98 11.39 -7.82
C ARG A 93 -4.93 10.23 -8.82
N HIS A 94 -4.62 9.03 -8.33
CA HIS A 94 -4.50 7.79 -9.10
C HIS A 94 -5.74 6.89 -8.95
N VAL A 95 -6.89 7.46 -8.58
CA VAL A 95 -8.16 6.74 -8.36
C VAL A 95 -8.05 5.61 -7.31
N GLY A 96 -7.04 5.68 -6.44
CA GLY A 96 -6.80 4.71 -5.38
C GLY A 96 -7.95 4.69 -4.38
N ARG A 97 -8.52 3.52 -4.13
CA ARG A 97 -9.51 3.32 -3.07
C ARG A 97 -8.83 2.85 -1.80
N ASP A 98 -9.20 3.50 -0.70
CA ASP A 98 -8.74 3.12 0.62
C ASP A 98 -9.23 1.72 0.98
N THR A 99 -8.36 0.89 1.53
CA THR A 99 -8.72 -0.47 1.91
C THR A 99 -9.34 -0.52 3.32
N PRO A 100 -10.26 -1.46 3.59
CA PRO A 100 -10.84 -1.60 4.94
C PRO A 100 -9.78 -1.75 6.06
N GLY A 101 -8.64 -2.37 5.75
CA GLY A 101 -7.51 -2.54 6.68
C GLY A 101 -6.63 -1.30 6.88
N SER A 102 -6.66 -0.31 5.98
CA SER A 102 -6.02 0.99 6.19
C SER A 102 -6.92 1.96 6.96
N ALA A 103 -8.24 1.90 6.75
CA ALA A 103 -9.21 2.63 7.58
C ALA A 103 -9.12 2.23 9.07
N TYR A 104 -8.93 0.94 9.38
CA TYR A 104 -8.69 0.48 10.75
C TYR A 104 -7.38 1.01 11.34
N ARG A 105 -6.30 1.06 10.54
CA ARG A 105 -5.01 1.62 10.96
C ARG A 105 -5.09 3.15 11.19
N ARG A 106 -5.88 3.86 10.38
CA ARG A 106 -6.20 5.28 10.55
C ARG A 106 -6.90 5.53 11.88
N LEU A 107 -7.97 4.80 12.17
CA LEU A 107 -8.73 4.92 13.43
C LEU A 107 -7.86 4.58 14.65
N ALA A 108 -6.96 3.59 14.54
CA ALA A 108 -6.03 3.25 15.61
C ALA A 108 -4.95 4.33 15.84
N ALA A 109 -4.50 5.02 14.78
CA ALA A 109 -3.57 6.14 14.88
C ALA A 109 -4.24 7.39 15.48
N GLU A 110 -5.46 7.71 15.06
CA GLU A 110 -6.27 8.82 15.60
C GLU A 110 -6.52 8.64 17.10
N ARG A 111 -6.83 7.41 17.55
CA ARG A 111 -7.00 7.11 18.98
C ARG A 111 -5.74 7.34 19.82
N LYS A 112 -4.56 7.04 19.27
CA LYS A 112 -3.28 7.24 19.97
C LYS A 112 -2.83 8.70 20.04
N ALA A 113 -3.27 9.55 19.10
CA ALA A 113 -2.91 10.96 19.07
C ALA A 113 -3.78 11.83 19.98
N GLY A 114 -4.91 11.30 20.46
CA GLY A 114 -5.82 11.97 21.40
C GLY A 114 -5.69 11.52 22.86
N GLU A 115 -4.74 10.63 23.16
CA GLU A 115 -4.30 10.23 24.51
C GLU A 115 -3.02 11.01 24.89
#